data_AF-A0A532CFA7-F1
#
_entry.id   AF-A0A532CFA7-F1
#
_cell.length_a   1.000
_cell.length_b   1.000
_cell.length_c   1.000
_cell.angle_alpha   90.00
_cell.angle_beta   90.00
_cell.angle_gamma   90.00
#
_symmetry.space_group_name_H-M   'P 1'
#
loop_
_entity.id
_entity.type
_entity.pdbx_description
1 polymer ?
#
loop_
_entity_poly.entity_id
_entity_poly.type
_entity_poly.pdbx_seq_one_letter_code
_entity_poly.pdbx_strand_id
1 'polypeptide(L)'
;MTVEEVDTGWNLTYKVVGPDAPVSTVSTVQTPLNGKEAPLLVNGKPSGQTMGIKRIDTHRTVTVLRFKGKETGVSKAEVSPDGKVLKIETDYVSSNPIGKEIQYWDRQ
;
A
#
# COMPACT_ATOMS: atom_id res chain seq x y z
N MET A 1 -7.99 -7.70 -1.97
CA MET A 1 -6.56 -7.77 -1.56
C MET A 1 -6.32 -9.14 -0.94
N THR A 2 -5.20 -9.78 -1.24
CA THR A 2 -4.76 -11.03 -0.60
C THR A 2 -3.62 -10.71 0.36
N VAL A 3 -3.64 -11.33 1.54
CA VAL A 3 -2.64 -11.17 2.59
C VAL A 3 -2.19 -12.56 3.03
N GLU A 4 -0.91 -12.84 2.88
CA GLU A 4 -0.31 -14.14 3.20
C GLU A 4 0.86 -13.96 4.16
N GLU A 5 0.91 -14.75 5.23
CA GLU A 5 2.06 -14.79 6.12
C GLU A 5 3.19 -15.61 5.48
N VAL A 6 4.43 -15.12 5.60
CA VAL A 6 5.64 -15.75 5.09
C VAL A 6 6.75 -15.63 6.14
N ASP A 7 7.83 -16.41 6.01
CA ASP A 7 8.91 -16.51 7.01
C ASP A 7 9.49 -15.15 7.49
N THR A 8 9.43 -14.12 6.65
CA THR A 8 10.00 -12.79 6.94
C THR A 8 8.96 -11.69 7.09
N GLY A 9 7.67 -12.03 7.21
CA GLY A 9 6.57 -11.08 7.41
C GLY A 9 5.33 -11.44 6.62
N TRP A 10 4.87 -10.51 5.79
CA TRP A 10 3.60 -10.61 5.08
C TRP A 10 3.78 -10.26 3.60
N ASN A 11 3.20 -11.08 2.73
CA ASN A 11 2.97 -10.75 1.33
C ASN A 11 1.60 -10.09 1.18
N LEU A 12 1.60 -8.83 0.76
CA LEU A 12 0.41 -8.06 0.45
C LEU A 12 0.28 -8.00 -1.07
N THR A 13 -0.81 -8.57 -1.61
CA THR A 13 -1.08 -8.58 -3.06
C THR A 13 -2.41 -7.91 -3.37
N TYR A 14 -2.41 -6.93 -4.25
CA TYR A 14 -3.62 -6.24 -4.71
C TYR A 14 -3.66 -6.13 -6.23
N LYS A 15 -4.85 -6.29 -6.79
CA LYS A 15 -5.10 -6.11 -8.22
C LYS A 15 -5.60 -4.69 -8.42
N VAL A 16 -4.90 -3.93 -9.24
CA VAL A 16 -5.37 -2.61 -9.68
C VAL A 16 -6.05 -2.79 -11.03
N VAL A 17 -7.34 -2.49 -11.07
CA VAL A 17 -8.17 -2.48 -12.28
C VAL A 17 -8.55 -1.03 -12.54
N GLY A 18 -8.13 -0.49 -13.68
CA GLY A 18 -8.47 0.88 -14.10
C GLY A 18 -9.23 0.86 -15.42
N PRO A 19 -10.07 1.87 -15.70
CA PRO A 19 -10.82 1.97 -16.96
C PRO A 19 -9.90 2.00 -18.20
N ASP A 20 -8.66 2.49 -18.05
CA ASP A 20 -7.65 2.56 -19.10
C ASP A 20 -6.55 1.48 -18.99
N ALA A 21 -6.72 0.49 -18.10
CA ALA A 21 -5.76 -0.59 -17.93
C ALA A 21 -6.23 -1.83 -18.71
N PRO A 22 -5.73 -2.10 -19.93
CA PRO A 22 -6.13 -3.28 -20.71
C PRO A 22 -5.71 -4.61 -20.06
N VAL A 23 -4.94 -4.57 -18.97
CA VAL A 23 -4.56 -5.73 -18.15
C VAL A 23 -4.59 -5.31 -16.68
N SER A 24 -5.31 -6.05 -15.83
CA SER A 24 -5.23 -5.88 -14.38
C SER A 24 -3.78 -5.99 -13.94
N THR A 25 -3.21 -4.96 -13.31
CA THR A 25 -1.85 -5.05 -12.78
C THR A 25 -1.90 -5.68 -11.40
N VAL A 26 -1.03 -6.66 -11.16
CA VAL A 26 -0.86 -7.28 -9.85
C VAL A 26 0.28 -6.57 -9.16
N SER A 27 -0.02 -5.92 -8.04
CA SER A 27 0.95 -5.25 -7.21
C SER A 27 1.21 -6.07 -5.95
N THR A 28 2.48 -6.27 -5.62
CA THR A 28 2.90 -7.07 -4.45
C THR A 28 3.97 -6.33 -3.65
N VAL A 29 3.83 -6.34 -2.32
CA VAL A 29 4.86 -5.93 -1.35
C VAL A 29 5.01 -7.02 -0.30
N GLN A 30 6.25 -7.46 -0.09
CA GLN A 30 6.62 -8.29 1.05
C GLN A 30 7.16 -7.40 2.16
N THR A 31 6.51 -7.39 3.32
CA THR A 31 6.89 -6.48 4.42
C THR A 31 6.83 -7.16 5.78
N PRO A 32 7.81 -6.91 6.67
CA PRO A 32 7.73 -7.31 8.07
C PRO A 32 6.78 -6.44 8.91
N LEU A 33 6.12 -5.43 8.31
CA LEU A 33 5.27 -4.45 9.00
C LEU A 33 5.97 -3.68 10.13
N ASN A 34 7.30 -3.51 10.06
CA ASN A 34 8.10 -2.79 11.06
C ASN A 34 8.62 -1.42 10.57
N GLY A 35 8.22 -0.99 9.37
CA GLY A 35 8.64 0.26 8.74
C GLY A 35 9.87 0.13 7.83
N LYS A 36 10.53 -1.03 7.77
CA LYS A 36 11.62 -1.28 6.82
C LYS A 36 11.10 -1.19 5.39
N GLU A 37 11.88 -0.55 4.53
CA GLU A 37 11.54 -0.43 3.11
C GLU A 37 11.57 -1.78 2.39
N ALA A 38 10.56 -1.97 1.57
CA ALA A 38 10.43 -3.09 0.65
C ALA A 38 10.09 -2.57 -0.76
N PRO A 39 10.56 -3.25 -1.83
CA PRO A 39 10.20 -2.89 -3.18
C PRO A 39 8.72 -3.18 -3.45
N LEU A 40 8.05 -2.27 -4.15
CA LEU A 40 6.78 -2.57 -4.79
C LEU A 40 7.04 -3.28 -6.11
N LEU A 41 6.53 -4.51 -6.23
CA LEU A 41 6.56 -5.27 -7.47
C LEU A 41 5.26 -5.06 -8.24
N VAL A 42 5.36 -4.77 -9.52
CA VAL A 42 4.22 -4.75 -10.46
C VAL A 42 4.44 -5.87 -11.46
N ASN A 43 3.49 -6.82 -11.51
CA ASN A 43 3.58 -8.05 -12.29
C ASN A 43 4.91 -8.79 -12.06
N GLY A 44 5.34 -8.85 -10.79
CA GLY A 44 6.58 -9.50 -10.36
C GLY A 44 7.87 -8.73 -10.64
N LYS A 45 7.82 -7.52 -11.23
CA LYS A 45 9.00 -6.70 -11.53
C LYS A 45 9.08 -5.47 -10.63
N PRO A 46 10.28 -5.03 -10.20
CA PRO A 46 10.43 -3.79 -9.45
C PRO A 46 9.86 -2.59 -10.23
N SER A 47 8.96 -1.84 -9.60
CA SER A 47 8.36 -0.64 -10.18
C SER A 47 9.23 0.62 -10.07
N GLY A 48 10.33 0.55 -9.30
CA GLY A 48 11.09 1.72 -8.86
C GLY A 48 10.47 2.45 -7.66
N GLN A 49 9.29 1.99 -7.17
CA GLN A 49 8.72 2.42 -5.90
C GLN A 49 9.16 1.50 -4.76
N THR A 50 9.32 2.08 -3.57
CA THR A 50 9.49 1.34 -2.31
C THR A 50 8.43 1.81 -1.31
N MET A 51 8.10 0.91 -0.38
CA MET A 51 7.16 1.18 0.71
C MET A 51 7.78 0.77 2.04
N GLY A 52 7.75 1.68 3.02
CA GLY A 52 8.03 1.37 4.41
C GLY A 52 6.73 1.24 5.18
N ILE A 53 6.22 0.01 5.34
CA ILE A 53 4.93 -0.25 6.01
C ILE A 53 5.19 -0.62 7.47
N LYS A 54 4.53 0.08 8.39
CA LYS A 54 4.60 -0.16 9.83
C LYS A 54 3.21 -0.38 10.41
N ARG A 55 3.04 -1.48 11.17
CA ARG A 55 1.85 -1.70 11.99
C ARG A 55 1.92 -0.83 13.24
N ILE A 56 0.83 -0.12 13.53
CA ILE A 56 0.66 0.66 14.76
C ILE A 56 -0.08 -0.19 15.80
N ASP A 57 -1.16 -0.84 15.38
CA ASP A 57 -1.93 -1.79 16.18
C ASP A 57 -2.69 -2.76 15.26
N THR A 58 -3.66 -3.50 15.80
CA THR A 58 -4.44 -4.49 15.06
C THR A 58 -5.27 -3.91 13.91
N HIS A 59 -5.62 -2.63 13.94
CA HIS A 59 -6.48 -1.98 12.96
C HIS A 59 -5.76 -0.90 12.14
N ARG A 60 -4.56 -0.46 12.55
CA ARG A 60 -3.91 0.69 11.95
C ARG A 60 -2.50 0.40 11.44
N THR A 61 -2.20 0.92 10.25
CA THR A 61 -0.85 0.95 9.67
C THR A 61 -0.49 2.34 9.18
N VAL A 62 0.81 2.61 9.08
CA VAL A 62 1.36 3.76 8.36
C VAL A 62 2.32 3.26 7.29
N THR A 63 2.28 3.88 6.12
CA THR A 63 3.11 3.55 4.97
C THR A 63 3.81 4.81 4.50
N VAL A 64 5.13 4.77 4.40
CA VAL A 64 5.89 5.79 3.68
C VAL A 64 6.13 5.32 2.26
N LEU A 65 5.66 6.10 1.29
CA LEU A 65 5.80 5.85 -0.13
C LEU A 65 7.04 6.55 -0.67
N ARG A 66 7.86 5.83 -1.44
CA ARG A 66 9.01 6.41 -2.12
C ARG A 66 9.04 6.01 -3.58
N PHE A 67 9.58 6.90 -4.42
CA PHE A 67 9.93 6.60 -5.80
C PHE A 67 11.38 6.97 -6.04
N LYS A 68 12.19 6.02 -6.51
CA LYS A 68 13.64 6.20 -6.72
C LYS A 68 14.35 6.81 -5.50
N GLY A 69 13.98 6.33 -4.30
CA GLY A 69 14.56 6.75 -3.02
C GLY A 69 14.05 8.07 -2.45
N LYS A 70 13.19 8.82 -3.17
CA LYS A 70 12.58 10.06 -2.67
C LYS A 70 11.19 9.80 -2.14
N GLU A 71 10.86 10.37 -0.98
CA GLU A 71 9.52 10.32 -0.42
C GLU A 71 8.51 11.02 -1.33
N THR A 72 7.43 10.31 -1.63
CA THR A 72 6.34 10.81 -2.48
C THR A 72 5.03 10.97 -1.70
N GLY A 73 4.93 10.37 -0.51
CA GLY A 73 3.78 10.57 0.36
C GLY A 73 3.80 9.67 1.59
N VAL A 74 2.88 9.95 2.49
CA VAL A 74 2.62 9.15 3.69
C VAL A 74 1.16 8.74 3.68
N SER A 75 0.92 7.45 3.85
CA SER A 75 -0.41 6.86 3.87
C SER A 75 -0.72 6.28 5.25
N LYS A 76 -1.93 6.46 5.73
CA LYS A 76 -2.46 5.88 6.97
C LYS A 76 -3.64 5.00 6.59
N ALA A 77 -3.60 3.74 7.01
CA ALA A 77 -4.68 2.81 6.77
C ALA A 77 -5.34 2.41 8.09
N GLU A 78 -6.67 2.36 8.09
CA GLU A 78 -7.49 2.01 9.26
C GLU A 78 -8.59 1.03 8.83
N VAL A 79 -8.63 -0.13 9.49
CA VAL A 79 -9.68 -1.12 9.34
C VAL A 79 -10.82 -0.79 10.31
N SER A 80 -12.06 -0.77 9.82
CA SER A 80 -13.24 -0.55 10.65
C SER A 80 -13.36 -1.60 11.77
N PRO A 81 -14.02 -1.29 12.91
CA PRO A 81 -14.16 -2.25 14.01
C PRO A 81 -14.82 -3.59 13.63
N ASP A 82 -15.68 -3.57 12.61
CA ASP A 82 -16.33 -4.78 12.08
C ASP A 82 -15.50 -5.50 11.01
N GLY A 83 -14.31 -4.98 10.66
CA GLY A 83 -13.38 -5.57 9.72
C GLY A 83 -13.78 -5.47 8.23
N LYS A 84 -14.88 -4.77 7.92
CA LYS A 84 -15.47 -4.77 6.57
C LYS A 84 -14.93 -3.69 5.65
N VAL A 85 -14.48 -2.57 6.22
CA VAL A 85 -14.03 -1.41 5.44
C VAL A 85 -12.58 -1.09 5.81
N LEU A 86 -11.74 -0.93 4.80
CA LEU A 86 -10.42 -0.35 4.95
C LEU A 86 -10.45 1.08 4.43
N LYS A 87 -10.20 2.04 5.32
CA LYS A 87 -10.00 3.44 4.96
C LYS A 87 -8.51 3.70 4.78
N ILE A 88 -8.14 4.40 3.71
CA ILE A 88 -6.76 4.81 3.44
C ILE A 88 -6.76 6.31 3.21
N GLU A 89 -5.97 7.03 3.99
CA GLU A 89 -5.68 8.45 3.77
C GLU A 89 -4.24 8.60 3.33
N THR A 90 -4.00 9.22 2.18
CA THR A 90 -2.65 9.48 1.66
C THR A 90 -2.44 10.97 1.51
N ASP A 91 -1.43 11.47 2.22
CA ASP A 91 -0.91 12.82 2.07
C ASP A 91 0.30 12.75 1.11
N TYR A 92 0.14 13.26 -0.11
CA TYR A 92 1.23 13.32 -1.08
C TYR A 92 2.09 14.55 -0.86
N VAL A 93 3.39 14.44 -1.18
CA VAL A 93 4.26 15.63 -1.21
C VAL A 93 3.73 16.64 -2.23
N SER A 94 3.90 17.94 -1.94
CA SER A 94 3.20 19.08 -2.58
C SER A 94 3.35 19.20 -4.10
N SER A 95 4.24 18.44 -4.74
CA SER A 95 4.37 18.38 -6.20
C SER A 95 3.34 17.46 -6.88
N ASN A 96 2.50 16.74 -6.13
CA ASN A 96 1.43 15.93 -6.68
C ASN A 96 0.10 16.72 -6.69
N PRO A 97 -0.57 16.92 -7.84
CA PRO A 97 -1.79 17.73 -7.95
C PRO A 97 -2.97 17.23 -7.10
N ILE A 98 -2.92 15.99 -6.64
CA ILE A 98 -3.96 15.38 -5.80
C ILE A 98 -3.92 15.93 -4.36
N GLY A 99 -2.74 16.33 -3.85
CA GLY A 99 -2.56 16.82 -2.47
C GLY A 99 -2.86 15.78 -1.40
N LYS A 100 -4.14 15.51 -1.14
CA LYS A 100 -4.63 14.49 -0.23
C LYS A 100 -5.66 13.59 -0.93
N GLU A 101 -5.51 12.30 -0.77
CA GLU A 101 -6.46 11.30 -1.27
C GLU A 101 -7.04 10.49 -0.11
N ILE A 102 -8.35 10.20 -0.18
CA ILE A 102 -9.02 9.30 0.76
C ILE A 102 -9.71 8.21 -0.05
N GLN A 103 -9.41 6.96 0.26
CA GLN A 103 -9.99 5.78 -0.36
C GLN A 103 -10.71 4.92 0.68
N TYR A 104 -11.80 4.28 0.26
CA TYR A 104 -12.52 3.27 1.03
C TYR A 104 -12.55 1.99 0.22
N TRP A 105 -12.19 0.89 0.87
CA TRP A 105 -12.09 -0.42 0.24
C TRP A 105 -12.95 -1.39 1.03
N ASP A 106 -13.98 -1.94 0.37
CA ASP A 106 -14.79 -3.01 0.95
C ASP A 106 -14.02 -4.33 0.87
N ARG A 107 -13.99 -5.04 1.99
CA ARG A 107 -13.44 -6.38 2.07
C ARG A 107 -14.49 -7.37 1.54
N GLN A 108 -14.28 -7.86 0.32
CA GLN A 108 -15.04 -8.98 -0.23
C GLN A 108 -14.66 -10.31 0.41
#